data_AF-A0A969AVE2-F1
#
_entry.id   AF-A0A969AVE2-F1
#
_cell.length_a   1.000
_cell.length_b   1.000
_cell.length_c   1.000
_cell.angle_alpha   90.00
_cell.angle_beta   90.00
_cell.angle_gamma   90.00
#
_symmetry.space_group_name_H-M   'P 1'
#
loop_
_entity.id
_entity.type
_entity.pdbx_description
1 polymer ?
#
loop_
_entity_poly.entity_id
_entity_poly.type
_entity_poly.pdbx_seq_one_letter_code
_entity_poly.pdbx_strand_id
1 'polypeptide(L)'
;MAMAELSTQEVLSHLHAGLSLQRAELSTIDLQGESLDHGNFEDAYLRKAKLVEASCQETNFSRATFVLAHMRGIVLQDALLNQATLTQADLRDANLIRIQAKDAIFLWHGNGWVGGILRDI
;
A
#
# COMPACT_ATOMS: atom_id res chain seq x y z
N MET A 1 -0.67 -24.78 -7.68
CA MET A 1 -0.28 -24.04 -8.90
C MET A 1 0.20 -22.68 -8.41
N ALA A 2 1.51 -22.43 -8.40
CA ALA A 2 2.02 -21.12 -7.98
C ALA A 2 1.59 -20.11 -9.05
N MET A 3 0.76 -19.12 -8.69
CA MET A 3 0.55 -17.96 -9.55
C MET A 3 1.92 -17.28 -9.71
N ALA A 4 2.32 -16.98 -10.93
CA ALA A 4 3.55 -16.24 -11.18
C ALA A 4 3.44 -14.86 -10.50
N GLU A 5 4.48 -14.46 -9.76
CA GLU A 5 4.59 -13.11 -9.24
C GLU A 5 4.66 -12.13 -10.41
N LEU A 6 3.83 -11.08 -10.38
CA LEU A 6 3.86 -10.03 -11.40
C LEU A 6 5.17 -9.25 -11.24
N SER A 7 5.84 -9.00 -12.37
CA SER A 7 6.95 -8.07 -12.43
C SER A 7 6.47 -6.62 -12.31
N THR A 8 7.37 -5.72 -11.91
CA THR A 8 7.13 -4.27 -11.88
C THR A 8 6.57 -3.77 -13.22
N GLN A 9 7.15 -4.19 -14.34
CA GLN A 9 6.69 -3.76 -15.67
C GLN A 9 5.26 -4.23 -15.98
N GLU A 10 4.88 -5.43 -15.54
CA GLU A 10 3.53 -5.93 -15.71
C GLU A 10 2.54 -5.17 -14.83
N VAL A 11 2.91 -4.85 -13.58
CA VAL A 11 2.08 -3.99 -12.70
C VAL A 11 1.82 -2.64 -13.36
N LEU A 12 2.86 -1.96 -13.82
CA LEU A 12 2.73 -0.66 -14.49
C LEU A 12 1.93 -0.77 -15.80
N SER A 13 2.13 -1.83 -16.58
CA SER A 13 1.35 -2.06 -17.79
C SER A 13 -0.13 -2.28 -17.49
N HIS A 14 -0.47 -2.99 -16.42
CA HIS A 14 -1.86 -3.17 -16.00
C HIS A 14 -2.48 -1.83 -15.60
N LEU A 15 -1.76 -1.01 -14.83
CA LEU A 15 -2.22 0.32 -14.43
C LEU A 15 -2.47 1.23 -15.63
N HIS A 16 -1.52 1.31 -16.58
CA HIS A 16 -1.68 2.11 -17.81
C HIS A 16 -2.87 1.64 -18.67
N ALA A 17 -3.19 0.34 -18.65
CA ALA A 17 -4.33 -0.23 -19.35
C ALA A 17 -5.66 -0.08 -18.56
N GLY A 18 -5.64 0.50 -17.37
CA GLY A 18 -6.82 0.60 -16.49
C GLY A 18 -7.28 -0.75 -15.94
N LEU A 19 -6.41 -1.75 -15.95
CA LEU A 19 -6.70 -3.09 -15.45
C LEU A 19 -6.55 -3.13 -13.93
N SER A 20 -7.46 -3.84 -13.26
CA SER A 20 -7.43 -3.99 -11.81
C SER A 20 -6.39 -5.03 -11.39
N LEU A 21 -5.65 -4.70 -10.33
CA LEU A 21 -4.71 -5.57 -9.62
C LEU A 21 -5.32 -6.12 -8.32
N GLN A 22 -6.65 -6.29 -8.32
CA GLN A 22 -7.37 -6.89 -7.21
C GLN A 22 -6.82 -8.28 -6.88
N ARG A 23 -6.58 -8.54 -5.60
CA ARG A 23 -6.08 -9.84 -5.10
C ARG A 23 -4.74 -10.28 -5.71
N ALA A 24 -3.99 -9.35 -6.31
CA ALA A 24 -2.69 -9.66 -6.90
C ALA A 24 -1.70 -10.09 -5.81
N GLU A 25 -0.87 -11.09 -6.13
CA GLU A 25 0.27 -11.47 -5.31
C GLU A 25 1.48 -10.63 -5.73
N LEU A 26 1.79 -9.63 -4.91
CA LEU A 26 2.82 -8.62 -5.10
C LEU A 26 3.78 -8.58 -3.91
N SER A 27 3.83 -9.65 -3.12
CA SER A 27 4.77 -9.73 -2.00
C SER A 27 6.20 -9.61 -2.53
N THR A 28 7.03 -8.84 -1.83
CA THR A 28 8.43 -8.57 -2.16
C THR A 28 8.70 -7.79 -3.46
N ILE A 29 7.67 -7.33 -4.17
CA ILE A 29 7.85 -6.53 -5.39
C ILE A 29 8.63 -5.24 -5.13
N ASP A 30 9.38 -4.79 -6.13
CA ASP A 30 10.08 -3.50 -6.13
C ASP A 30 9.31 -2.48 -6.98
N LEU A 31 8.66 -1.53 -6.31
CA LEU A 31 7.89 -0.43 -6.90
C LEU A 31 8.41 0.92 -6.35
N GLN A 32 9.68 0.99 -5.97
CA GLN A 32 10.28 2.20 -5.42
C GLN A 32 10.22 3.36 -6.42
N GLY A 33 9.68 4.50 -5.99
CA GLY A 33 9.58 5.72 -6.81
C GLY A 33 8.56 5.67 -7.95
N GLU A 34 7.85 4.55 -8.13
CA GLU A 34 6.87 4.39 -9.21
C GLU A 34 5.55 5.12 -8.91
N SER A 35 4.80 5.46 -9.96
CA SER A 35 3.41 5.94 -9.83
C SER A 35 2.42 4.79 -9.97
N LEU A 36 1.60 4.61 -8.95
CA LEU A 36 0.50 3.66 -8.81
C LEU A 36 -0.84 4.39 -8.66
N ASP A 37 -0.89 5.65 -9.07
CA ASP A 37 -2.02 6.57 -8.87
C ASP A 37 -3.29 6.01 -9.53
N HIS A 38 -4.43 6.21 -8.87
CA HIS A 38 -5.75 5.70 -9.28
C HIS A 38 -5.85 4.17 -9.46
N GLY A 39 -4.81 3.42 -9.08
CA GLY A 39 -4.79 1.96 -9.19
C GLY A 39 -5.81 1.28 -8.29
N ASN A 40 -6.25 0.08 -8.69
CA ASN A 40 -7.11 -0.76 -7.85
C ASN A 40 -6.36 -2.02 -7.43
N PHE A 41 -5.88 -2.02 -6.18
CA PHE A 41 -5.15 -3.08 -5.49
C PHE A 41 -5.95 -3.64 -4.30
N GLU A 42 -7.27 -3.56 -4.37
CA GLU A 42 -8.14 -4.11 -3.33
C GLU A 42 -7.85 -5.61 -3.10
N ASP A 43 -7.76 -6.02 -1.83
CA ASP A 43 -7.35 -7.36 -1.41
C ASP A 43 -5.93 -7.81 -1.87
N ALA A 44 -5.08 -6.93 -2.39
CA ALA A 44 -3.74 -7.32 -2.85
C ALA A 44 -2.79 -7.71 -1.69
N TYR A 45 -1.87 -8.62 -1.97
CA TYR A 45 -0.83 -9.05 -1.05
C TYR A 45 0.48 -8.31 -1.36
N LEU A 46 0.90 -7.41 -0.48
CA LEU A 46 2.07 -6.52 -0.62
C LEU A 46 3.05 -6.73 0.55
N ARG A 47 3.18 -7.97 1.04
CA ARG A 47 4.05 -8.27 2.18
C ARG A 47 5.50 -8.00 1.79
N LYS A 48 6.23 -7.23 2.58
CA LYS A 48 7.62 -6.83 2.30
C LYS A 48 7.83 -6.13 0.94
N ALA A 49 6.77 -5.62 0.30
CA ALA A 49 6.91 -4.84 -0.92
C ALA A 49 7.72 -3.57 -0.65
N LYS A 50 8.51 -3.13 -1.64
CA LYS A 50 9.22 -1.85 -1.60
C LYS A 50 8.41 -0.81 -2.36
N LEU A 51 7.92 0.17 -1.63
CA LEU A 51 7.09 1.29 -2.08
C LEU A 51 7.69 2.62 -1.58
N VAL A 52 9.01 2.64 -1.37
CA VAL A 52 9.72 3.84 -0.91
C VAL A 52 9.52 4.94 -1.95
N GLU A 53 9.06 6.12 -1.51
CA GLU A 53 8.80 7.28 -2.36
C GLU A 53 7.83 7.03 -3.54
N ALA A 54 7.06 5.94 -3.52
CA ALA A 54 6.06 5.67 -4.55
C ALA A 54 4.87 6.64 -4.43
N SER A 55 4.28 7.02 -5.57
CA SER A 55 3.03 7.78 -5.62
C SER A 55 1.85 6.80 -5.69
N CYS A 56 0.91 6.94 -4.77
CA CYS A 56 -0.30 6.12 -4.66
C CYS A 56 -1.52 7.02 -4.37
N GLN A 57 -1.62 8.13 -5.10
CA GLN A 57 -2.70 9.08 -4.94
C GLN A 57 -4.00 8.48 -5.46
N GLU A 58 -5.08 8.64 -4.69
CA GLU A 58 -6.41 8.11 -5.03
C GLU A 58 -6.43 6.58 -5.31
N THR A 59 -5.43 5.84 -4.83
CA THR A 59 -5.31 4.39 -5.05
C THR A 59 -6.23 3.63 -4.09
N ASN A 60 -6.90 2.58 -4.57
CA ASN A 60 -7.67 1.68 -3.73
C ASN A 60 -6.82 0.52 -3.22
N PHE A 61 -6.47 0.56 -1.94
CA PHE A 61 -5.80 -0.48 -1.17
C PHE A 61 -6.69 -1.09 -0.09
N SER A 62 -8.01 -1.00 -0.24
CA SER A 62 -8.94 -1.57 0.74
C SER A 62 -8.66 -3.06 0.90
N ARG A 63 -8.57 -3.53 2.16
CA ARG A 63 -8.25 -4.92 2.54
C ARG A 63 -6.88 -5.43 2.10
N ALA A 64 -6.00 -4.58 1.54
CA ALA A 64 -4.66 -4.99 1.14
C ALA A 64 -3.77 -5.28 2.37
N THR A 65 -2.75 -6.12 2.17
CA THR A 65 -1.81 -6.54 3.22
C THR A 65 -0.40 -6.03 2.97
N PHE A 66 0.07 -5.08 3.79
CA PHE A 66 1.40 -4.44 3.74
C PHE A 66 2.33 -4.90 4.88
N VAL A 67 2.18 -6.13 5.37
CA VAL A 67 3.00 -6.60 6.50
C VAL A 67 4.48 -6.50 6.15
N LEU A 68 5.26 -5.80 6.98
CA LEU A 68 6.70 -5.54 6.78
C LEU A 68 7.04 -4.76 5.49
N ALA A 69 6.07 -4.07 4.86
CA ALA A 69 6.34 -3.29 3.64
C ALA A 69 7.24 -2.07 3.92
N HIS A 70 8.09 -1.72 2.96
CA HIS A 70 8.94 -0.53 3.03
C HIS A 70 8.22 0.62 2.32
N MET A 71 7.64 1.55 3.06
CA MET A 71 6.75 2.59 2.53
C MET A 71 7.23 4.00 2.94
N ARG A 72 8.54 4.14 3.22
CA ARG A 72 9.13 5.43 3.62
C ARG A 72 8.89 6.46 2.52
N GLY A 73 8.33 7.62 2.85
CA GLY A 73 8.07 8.68 1.87
C GLY A 73 6.93 8.40 0.88
N ILE A 74 6.16 7.31 1.05
CA ILE A 74 5.05 7.00 0.14
C ILE A 74 4.00 8.12 0.15
N VAL A 75 3.41 8.43 -1.02
CA VAL A 75 2.33 9.41 -1.14
C VAL A 75 1.00 8.69 -1.27
N LEU A 76 0.18 8.70 -0.22
CA LEU A 76 -1.14 8.04 -0.15
C LEU A 76 -2.29 9.06 -0.12
N GLN A 77 -2.09 10.27 -0.66
CA GLN A 77 -3.12 11.30 -0.62
C GLN A 77 -4.43 10.80 -1.26
N ASP A 78 -5.55 10.95 -0.55
CA ASP A 78 -6.88 10.46 -0.96
C ASP A 78 -7.00 8.94 -1.17
N ALA A 79 -6.03 8.13 -0.71
CA ALA A 79 -6.06 6.69 -0.88
C ALA A 79 -7.10 6.00 0.03
N LEU A 80 -7.64 4.87 -0.44
CA LEU A 80 -8.53 4.01 0.33
C LEU A 80 -7.73 2.87 0.98
N LEU A 81 -7.65 2.86 2.31
CA LEU A 81 -6.98 1.86 3.12
C LEU A 81 -7.95 1.12 4.05
N ASN A 82 -9.26 1.18 3.79
CA ASN A 82 -10.27 0.56 4.64
C ASN A 82 -9.95 -0.94 4.85
N GLN A 83 -9.87 -1.38 6.10
CA GLN A 83 -9.53 -2.76 6.49
C GLN A 83 -8.14 -3.23 6.03
N ALA A 84 -7.26 -2.34 5.58
CA ALA A 84 -5.90 -2.71 5.21
C ALA A 84 -5.07 -3.10 6.45
N THR A 85 -4.11 -4.01 6.29
CA THR A 85 -3.19 -4.42 7.35
C THR A 85 -1.78 -3.92 7.07
N LEU A 86 -1.28 -2.99 7.88
CA LEU A 86 0.02 -2.33 7.76
C LEU A 86 0.95 -2.67 8.95
N THR A 87 0.83 -3.87 9.51
CA THR A 87 1.66 -4.35 10.62
C THR A 87 3.14 -4.33 10.25
N GLN A 88 3.94 -3.58 11.02
CA GLN A 88 5.37 -3.36 10.83
C GLN A 88 5.74 -2.75 9.47
N ALA A 89 4.81 -2.11 8.78
CA ALA A 89 5.14 -1.29 7.61
C ALA A 89 5.91 -0.04 8.05
N ASP A 90 6.93 0.34 7.28
CA ASP A 90 7.68 1.58 7.51
C ASP A 90 6.99 2.75 6.81
N LEU A 91 6.20 3.53 7.54
CA LEU A 91 5.48 4.71 7.04
C LEU A 91 6.18 6.04 7.40
N ARG A 92 7.47 6.03 7.75
CA ARG A 92 8.20 7.28 8.03
C ARG A 92 8.14 8.20 6.81
N ASP A 93 7.88 9.48 7.05
CA ASP A 93 7.79 10.51 6.01
C ASP A 93 6.64 10.30 4.99
N ALA A 94 5.69 9.39 5.24
CA ALA A 94 4.56 9.15 4.35
C ALA A 94 3.56 10.32 4.35
N ASN A 95 3.00 10.65 3.18
CA ASN A 95 1.88 11.59 3.05
C ASN A 95 0.56 10.83 3.15
N LEU A 96 -0.15 11.02 4.27
CA LEU A 96 -1.43 10.35 4.59
C LEU A 96 -2.63 11.33 4.55
N ILE A 97 -2.54 12.42 3.81
CA ILE A 97 -3.61 13.42 3.73
C ILE A 97 -4.89 12.79 3.15
N ARG A 98 -6.02 12.94 3.87
CA ARG A 98 -7.37 12.51 3.43
C ARG A 98 -7.50 11.01 3.11
N ILE A 99 -6.67 10.15 3.72
CA ILE A 99 -6.86 8.70 3.57
C ILE A 99 -8.17 8.25 4.23
N GLN A 100 -8.80 7.23 3.64
CA GLN A 100 -9.87 6.49 4.32
C GLN A 100 -9.29 5.21 4.92
N ALA A 101 -9.15 5.15 6.24
CA ALA A 101 -8.52 4.01 6.93
C ALA A 101 -9.44 3.33 7.95
N LYS A 102 -10.76 3.26 7.65
CA LYS A 102 -11.73 2.63 8.55
C LYS A 102 -11.34 1.18 8.79
N ASP A 103 -11.24 0.78 10.05
CA ASP A 103 -10.86 -0.58 10.48
C ASP A 103 -9.47 -1.05 9.98
N ALA A 104 -8.62 -0.14 9.51
CA ALA A 104 -7.25 -0.46 9.13
C ALA A 104 -6.38 -0.72 10.37
N ILE A 105 -5.44 -1.65 10.24
CA ILE A 105 -4.56 -2.09 11.33
C ILE A 105 -3.15 -1.52 11.11
N PHE A 106 -2.72 -0.62 11.99
CA PHE A 106 -1.36 -0.12 12.06
C PHE A 106 -0.72 -0.63 13.35
N LEU A 107 0.13 -1.66 13.28
CA LEU A 107 0.85 -2.20 14.44
C LEU A 107 2.35 -2.06 14.22
N TRP A 108 2.99 -1.13 14.92
CA TRP A 108 4.44 -0.92 14.84
C TRP A 108 5.11 -1.27 16.18
N HIS A 109 6.26 -1.96 16.13
CA HIS A 109 7.02 -2.35 17.32
C HIS A 109 8.39 -1.65 17.30
N GLY A 110 8.56 -0.60 18.12
CA GLY A 110 9.89 -0.15 18.57
C GLY A 110 10.20 1.36 18.43
N ASN A 111 9.72 2.16 19.40
CA ASN A 111 10.11 3.55 19.77
C ASN A 111 9.31 4.75 19.20
N GLY A 112 8.00 4.82 19.50
CA GLY A 112 7.09 5.90 19.07
C GLY A 112 6.08 5.58 17.94
N TRP A 113 4.98 4.90 18.28
CA TRP A 113 3.60 5.26 17.89
C TRP A 113 2.70 4.83 19.05
N VAL A 114 2.31 5.79 19.91
CA VAL A 114 1.37 5.54 21.00
C VAL A 114 -0.03 5.84 20.47
N GLY A 115 -0.81 4.77 20.26
CA GLY A 115 -2.27 4.79 20.34
C GLY A 115 -2.98 5.95 19.65
N GLY A 116 -3.02 5.91 18.32
CA GLY A 116 -4.04 6.62 17.57
C GLY A 116 -4.71 5.62 16.65
N ILE A 117 -5.91 5.17 16.99
CA ILE A 117 -6.87 4.95 15.91
C ILE A 117 -6.92 6.30 15.20
N LEU A 118 -6.66 6.34 13.89
CA LEU A 118 -6.86 7.51 13.04
C LEU A 118 -8.35 7.87 13.09
N ARG A 119 -8.79 8.54 14.15
CA ARG A 119 -10.20 8.92 14.33
C ARG A 119 -10.50 10.27 13.69
N ASP A 120 -9.50 11.08 13.38
CA ASP A 120 -9.70 12.47 12.94
C ASP A 120 -8.74 12.88 11.80
N ILE A 121 -8.72 12.12 10.71
CA ILE A 121 -8.37 12.63 9.37
C ILE A 121 -9.59 12.53 8.47
#